data_AF-V8ASB8-F1
#
_entry.id   AF-V8ASB8-F1
#
_cell.length_a   1.000
_cell.length_b   1.000
_cell.length_c   1.000
_cell.angle_alpha   90.00
_cell.angle_beta   90.00
_cell.angle_gamma   90.00
#
_symmetry.space_group_name_H-M   'P 1'
#
loop_
_entity.id
_entity.type
_entity.pdbx_description
1 polymer ?
#
loop_
_entity_poly.entity_id
_entity_poly.type
_entity_poly.pdbx_seq_one_letter_code
_entity_poly.pdbx_strand_id
1 'polypeptide(L)'
;MTLSHPDKEVRDYWIEHGKRSRKIAEYMGKETGQTCINNFWMPDGMKDNPIDRYTPRKRMMEALDEIFEEKLDEEYTMEAVESKLFGLGAEAYTVGSHEFYMATASRAISLFVLMLVIFIQQK
;
A
#
# COMPACT_ATOMS: atom_id res chain seq x y z
N MET A 1 -8.17 4.47 9.18
CA MET A 1 -6.81 4.52 8.60
C MET A 1 -6.04 3.30 9.10
N THR A 2 -5.09 2.81 8.31
CA THR A 2 -4.31 1.59 8.52
C THR A 2 -2.85 1.95 8.73
N LEU A 3 -2.00 1.87 7.71
CA LEU A 3 -0.58 2.21 7.77
C LEU A 3 -0.33 3.69 8.07
N SER A 4 -1.30 4.57 7.80
CA SER A 4 -1.23 5.98 8.16
C SER A 4 -1.99 6.35 9.43
N HIS A 5 -2.37 5.38 10.28
CA HIS A 5 -3.14 5.64 11.51
C HIS A 5 -2.32 6.43 12.56
N PRO A 6 -2.90 7.35 13.36
CA PRO A 6 -2.14 8.12 14.38
C PRO A 6 -1.69 7.26 15.55
N ASP A 7 -2.54 6.33 15.96
CA ASP A 7 -2.19 5.30 16.92
C ASP A 7 -1.12 4.35 16.35
N LYS A 8 -0.05 4.11 17.12
CA LYS A 8 1.04 3.22 16.76
C LYS A 8 0.58 1.76 16.79
N GLU A 9 -0.25 1.35 17.76
CA GLU A 9 -0.67 -0.05 17.88
C GLU A 9 -1.45 -0.51 16.65
N VAL A 10 -2.30 0.38 16.11
CA VAL A 10 -3.02 0.12 14.86
C VAL A 10 -2.04 0.00 13.68
N ARG A 11 -1.01 0.87 13.60
CA ARG A 11 -0.01 0.77 12.53
C ARG A 11 0.80 -0.51 12.63
N ASP A 12 1.27 -0.87 13.83
CA ASP A 12 2.07 -2.06 14.08
C ASP A 12 1.33 -3.33 13.64
N TYR A 13 0.02 -3.40 13.90
CA TYR A 13 -0.83 -4.49 13.40
C TYR A 13 -0.77 -4.61 11.87
N TRP A 14 -0.96 -3.50 11.14
CA TRP A 14 -0.96 -3.51 9.67
C TRP A 14 0.42 -3.71 9.06
N ILE A 15 1.47 -3.25 9.74
CA ILE A 15 2.87 -3.50 9.36
C ILE A 15 3.16 -5.00 9.47
N GLU A 16 2.83 -5.63 10.60
CA GLU A 16 3.00 -7.08 10.76
C GLU A 16 2.15 -7.86 9.76
N HIS A 17 0.91 -7.45 9.50
CA HIS A 17 0.08 -8.04 8.45
C HIS A 17 0.78 -7.99 7.07
N GLY A 18 1.35 -6.84 6.71
CA GLY A 18 2.12 -6.66 5.47
C GLY A 18 3.36 -7.55 5.39
N LYS A 19 4.14 -7.67 6.46
CA LYS A 19 5.30 -8.59 6.50
C LYS A 19 4.87 -10.05 6.30
N ARG A 20 3.75 -10.46 6.92
CA ARG A 20 3.23 -11.83 6.79
C ARG A 20 2.66 -12.11 5.40
N SER A 21 1.97 -11.16 4.76
CA SER A 21 1.46 -11.34 3.40
C SER A 21 2.59 -11.56 2.40
N ARG A 22 3.71 -10.86 2.55
CA ARG A 22 4.92 -11.06 1.73
C ARG A 22 5.48 -12.48 1.82
N LYS A 23 5.52 -13.06 3.03
CA LYS A 23 5.95 -14.45 3.23
C LYS A 23 5.00 -15.46 2.60
N ILE A 24 3.71 -15.17 2.62
CA ILE A 24 2.70 -16.01 1.94
C ILE A 24 2.91 -15.94 0.43
N ALA A 25 3.15 -14.75 -0.14
CA ALA A 25 3.42 -14.58 -1.56
C ALA A 25 4.70 -15.30 -2.00
N GLU A 26 5.79 -15.19 -1.24
CA GLU A 26 7.02 -15.93 -1.49
C GLU A 26 6.79 -17.45 -1.49
N TYR A 27 6.00 -17.95 -0.52
CA TYR A 27 5.63 -19.36 -0.47
C TYR A 27 4.81 -19.77 -1.71
N MET A 28 3.80 -18.99 -2.09
CA MET A 28 3.03 -19.24 -3.31
C MET A 28 3.92 -19.32 -4.55
N GLY A 29 4.94 -18.45 -4.64
CA GLY A 29 5.87 -18.46 -5.76
C GLY A 29 6.74 -19.71 -5.81
N LYS A 30 7.25 -20.15 -4.66
CA LYS A 30 8.03 -21.41 -4.54
C LYS A 30 7.20 -22.63 -4.95
N GLU A 31 5.96 -22.72 -4.47
CA GLU A 31 5.10 -23.88 -4.73
C GLU A 31 4.59 -23.94 -6.18
N THR A 32 4.39 -22.78 -6.82
CA THR A 32 3.85 -22.72 -8.19
C THR A 32 4.92 -22.64 -9.26
N GLY A 33 6.17 -22.34 -8.90
CA GLY A 33 7.26 -22.06 -9.84
C GLY A 33 7.03 -20.79 -10.67
N GLN A 34 6.17 -19.88 -10.19
CA GLN A 34 5.84 -18.62 -10.85
C GLN A 34 5.93 -17.48 -9.85
N THR A 35 6.49 -16.34 -10.24
CA THR A 35 6.59 -15.17 -9.36
C THR A 35 5.21 -14.68 -8.92
N CYS A 36 4.98 -14.61 -7.61
CA CYS A 36 3.75 -14.06 -7.04
C CYS A 36 3.85 -12.53 -6.92
N ILE A 37 2.88 -11.79 -7.46
CA ILE A 37 2.82 -10.34 -7.30
C ILE A 37 1.96 -10.01 -6.08
N ASN A 38 2.58 -9.48 -5.04
CA ASN A 38 1.91 -9.07 -3.81
C ASN A 38 1.63 -7.57 -3.84
N ASN A 39 0.37 -7.23 -4.11
CA ASN A 39 -0.09 -5.85 -4.32
C ASN A 39 -0.60 -5.21 -3.03
N PHE A 40 0.02 -4.10 -2.64
CA PHE A 40 -0.36 -3.30 -1.49
C PHE A 40 -1.32 -2.18 -1.89
N TRP A 41 -2.55 -2.28 -1.39
CA TRP A 41 -3.57 -1.26 -1.50
C TRP A 41 -4.14 -0.91 -0.12
N MET A 42 -4.18 0.38 0.21
CA MET A 42 -4.67 0.87 1.50
C MET A 42 -5.82 1.88 1.28
N PRO A 43 -6.91 1.80 2.06
CA PRO A 43 -8.06 2.71 1.96
C PRO A 43 -7.84 4.06 2.68
N ASP A 44 -6.60 4.38 3.04
CA ASP A 44 -6.30 5.48 3.94
C ASP A 44 -6.58 6.83 3.28
N GLY A 45 -7.48 7.59 3.89
CA GLY A 45 -7.95 8.86 3.37
C GLY A 45 -8.90 9.57 4.32
N MET A 46 -9.47 10.68 3.86
CA MET A 46 -10.45 11.47 4.61
C MET A 46 -11.63 11.84 3.71
N LYS A 47 -12.83 11.75 4.27
CA LYS A 47 -14.08 12.15 3.62
C LYS A 47 -14.09 13.63 3.27
N ASP A 48 -13.74 14.47 4.23
CA ASP A 48 -13.70 15.93 4.11
C ASP A 48 -12.26 16.46 4.01
N ASN A 49 -12.12 17.74 3.64
CA ASN A 49 -10.82 18.35 3.39
C ASN A 49 -9.90 18.29 4.63
N PRO A 50 -8.73 17.64 4.54
CA PRO A 50 -7.80 17.55 5.65
C PRO A 50 -7.09 18.88 5.89
N ILE A 51 -6.82 19.18 7.16
CA ILE A 51 -5.92 20.27 7.57
C ILE A 51 -4.45 19.88 7.30
N ASP A 52 -4.12 18.58 7.39
CA ASP A 52 -2.77 18.06 7.17
C ASP A 52 -2.78 16.86 6.21
N ARG A 53 -2.07 17.01 5.09
CA ARG A 53 -1.86 15.96 4.07
C ARG A 53 -0.47 15.33 4.13
N TYR A 54 0.44 15.88 4.93
CA TYR A 54 1.83 15.45 5.02
C TYR A 54 2.02 14.35 6.06
N THR A 55 1.58 14.55 7.30
CA THR A 55 1.87 13.59 8.38
C THR A 55 1.30 12.19 8.14
N PRO A 56 0.08 12.01 7.56
CA PRO A 56 -0.39 10.68 7.15
C PRO A 56 0.53 10.01 6.13
N ARG A 57 1.00 10.75 5.11
CA ARG A 57 1.92 10.22 4.09
C ARG A 57 3.28 9.85 4.68
N LYS A 58 3.81 10.67 5.58
CA LYS A 58 5.07 10.38 6.26
C LYS A 58 4.99 9.05 7.01
N ARG A 59 3.92 8.82 7.78
CA ARG A 59 3.69 7.56 8.50
C ARG A 59 3.54 6.37 7.57
N MET A 60 2.78 6.52 6.49
CA MET A 60 2.63 5.44 5.50
C MET A 60 3.97 5.09 4.83
N MET A 61 4.80 6.09 4.52
CA MET A 61 6.15 5.88 3.98
C MET A 61 7.01 5.08 4.97
N GLU A 62 7.08 5.51 6.23
CA GLU A 62 7.84 4.82 7.28
C GLU A 62 7.34 3.38 7.51
N ALA A 63 6.02 3.17 7.47
CA ALA A 63 5.41 1.85 7.60
C ALA A 63 5.73 0.93 6.41
N LEU A 64 5.73 1.47 5.19
CA LEU A 64 6.11 0.71 3.99
C LEU A 64 7.61 0.38 3.98
N ASP A 65 8.46 1.32 4.41
CA ASP A 65 9.90 1.08 4.57
C ASP A 65 10.14 -0.09 5.55
N GLU A 66 9.40 -0.14 6.67
CA GLU A 66 9.49 -1.25 7.63
C GLU A 66 8.93 -2.58 7.06
N ILE A 67 7.83 -2.54 6.31
CA ILE A 67 7.29 -3.73 5.65
C ILE A 67 8.30 -4.31 4.65
N PHE A 68 9.02 -3.47 3.92
CA PHE A 68 9.95 -3.85 2.84
C PHE A 68 11.42 -3.97 3.27
N GLU A 69 11.71 -3.83 4.56
CA GLU A 69 13.07 -3.95 5.10
C GLU A 69 13.66 -5.34 4.82
N GLU A 70 12.87 -6.40 5.06
CA GLU A 70 13.28 -7.75 4.71
C GLU A 70 13.31 -7.93 3.19
N LYS A 71 14.46 -8.35 2.66
CA LYS A 71 14.61 -8.72 1.25
C LYS A 71 14.16 -10.17 1.04
N LEU A 72 13.23 -10.37 0.11
CA LEU A 72 12.76 -11.68 -0.33
C LEU A 72 13.27 -11.95 -1.73
N ASP A 73 13.29 -13.21 -2.13
CA ASP A 73 13.75 -13.62 -3.44
C ASP A 73 12.75 -13.19 -4.53
N GLU A 74 13.20 -12.32 -5.44
CA GLU A 74 12.39 -11.78 -6.54
C GLU A 74 12.02 -12.86 -7.57
N GLU A 75 12.68 -14.02 -7.57
CA GLU A 75 12.25 -15.19 -8.35
C GLU A 75 10.84 -15.64 -7.92
N TYR A 76 10.54 -15.56 -6.63
CA TYR A 76 9.30 -16.09 -6.04
C TYR A 76 8.27 -15.01 -5.69
N THR A 77 8.68 -13.79 -5.35
CA THR A 77 7.73 -12.73 -5.02
C THR A 77 8.22 -11.35 -5.44
N MET A 78 7.32 -10.54 -5.98
CA MET A 78 7.55 -9.12 -6.26
C MET A 78 6.45 -8.29 -5.60
N GLU A 79 6.85 -7.13 -5.08
CA GLU A 79 5.93 -6.22 -4.42
C GLU A 79 5.40 -5.19 -5.42
N ALA A 80 4.11 -4.88 -5.32
CA ALA A 80 3.49 -3.78 -6.04
C ALA A 80 2.79 -2.84 -5.06
N VAL A 81 2.68 -1.56 -5.43
CA VAL A 81 1.84 -0.59 -4.71
C VAL A 81 0.78 -0.01 -5.65
N GLU A 82 -0.43 0.15 -5.13
CA GLU A 82 -1.57 0.60 -5.90
C GLU A 82 -2.10 1.94 -5.38
N SER A 83 -2.07 2.94 -6.26
CA SER A 83 -2.65 4.25 -5.99
C SER A 83 -4.16 4.28 -6.19
N LYS A 84 -4.84 5.20 -5.50
CA LYS A 84 -6.26 5.50 -5.75
C LYS A 84 -6.52 7.00 -5.68
N LEU A 85 -7.46 7.48 -6.50
CA LEU A 85 -7.84 8.90 -6.48
C LEU A 85 -8.72 9.22 -5.27
N PHE A 86 -9.81 8.46 -5.09
CA PHE A 86 -10.75 8.59 -3.97
C PHE A 86 -11.50 7.28 -3.69
N GLY A 87 -12.12 7.19 -2.53
CA GLY A 87 -13.05 6.11 -2.16
C GLY A 87 -14.29 6.67 -1.44
N LEU A 88 -15.37 5.88 -1.35
CA LEU A 88 -16.54 6.26 -0.55
C LEU A 88 -16.12 6.34 0.93
N GLY A 89 -16.41 7.46 1.59
CA GLY A 89 -15.91 7.78 2.94
C GLY A 89 -14.46 8.31 2.99
N ALA A 90 -13.81 8.46 1.83
CA ALA A 90 -12.47 9.02 1.66
C ALA A 90 -12.38 9.86 0.37
N GLU A 91 -13.38 10.72 0.16
CA GLU A 91 -13.59 11.44 -1.10
C GLU A 91 -12.62 12.63 -1.29
N ALA A 92 -12.31 13.35 -0.21
CA ALA A 92 -11.54 14.59 -0.28
C ALA A 92 -10.02 14.38 -0.28
N TYR A 93 -9.54 13.23 0.21
CA TYR A 93 -8.11 12.97 0.30
C TYR A 93 -7.81 11.48 0.40
N THR A 94 -6.86 11.01 -0.41
CA THR A 94 -6.26 9.68 -0.34
C THR A 94 -4.79 9.82 0.02
N VAL A 95 -4.33 9.10 1.03
CA VAL A 95 -2.92 9.11 1.49
C VAL A 95 -2.02 8.54 0.40
N GLY A 96 -2.34 7.33 -0.05
CA GLY A 96 -1.68 6.61 -1.15
C GLY A 96 -2.07 7.15 -2.53
N SER A 97 -1.75 8.41 -2.80
CA SER A 97 -2.00 9.03 -4.10
C SER A 97 -0.99 8.57 -5.16
N HIS A 98 -1.26 8.92 -6.42
CA HIS A 98 -0.41 8.58 -7.55
C HIS A 98 1.04 9.06 -7.36
N GLU A 99 1.23 10.34 -7.05
CA GLU A 99 2.55 10.95 -6.87
C GLU A 99 3.28 10.40 -5.65
N PHE A 100 2.53 10.07 -4.59
CA PHE A 100 3.10 9.45 -3.39
C PHE A 100 3.74 8.12 -3.75
N TYR A 101 2.97 7.22 -4.39
CA TYR A 101 3.49 5.91 -4.73
C TYR A 101 4.52 5.92 -5.85
N MET A 102 4.43 6.85 -6.82
CA MET A 102 5.49 7.02 -7.81
C MET A 102 6.83 7.40 -7.15
N ALA A 103 6.79 8.26 -6.12
CA ALA A 103 7.98 8.63 -5.37
C ALA A 103 8.49 7.50 -4.46
N THR A 104 7.62 6.78 -3.75
CA THR A 104 8.05 5.69 -2.86
C THR A 104 8.48 4.44 -3.65
N ALA A 105 7.81 4.11 -4.75
CA ALA A 105 8.13 2.93 -5.56
C ALA A 105 9.53 2.99 -6.16
N SER A 106 9.98 4.18 -6.54
CA SER A 106 11.33 4.41 -7.05
C SER A 106 12.47 4.02 -6.10
N ARG A 107 12.18 3.77 -4.82
CA ARG A 107 13.18 3.45 -3.79
C ARG A 107 13.29 1.96 -3.45
N ALA A 108 12.23 1.17 -3.62
CA ALA A 108 12.19 -0.18 -3.06
C ALA A 108 11.15 -1.14 -3.68
N ILE A 109 10.39 -0.74 -4.70
CA ILE A 109 9.23 -1.51 -5.20
C ILE A 109 9.37 -1.77 -6.70
N SER A 110 9.04 -2.99 -7.11
CA SER A 110 9.29 -3.45 -8.48
C SER A 110 8.20 -3.07 -9.48
N LEU A 111 6.95 -2.86 -9.03
CA LEU A 111 5.79 -2.60 -9.90
C LEU A 111 4.85 -1.51 -9.35
N PHE A 112 4.36 -0.65 -10.25
CA PHE A 112 3.37 0.40 -9.95
C PHE A 112 2.06 0.13 -10.70
N VAL A 113 0.94 0.08 -9.97
CA VAL A 113 -0.40 -0.15 -10.55
C VAL A 113 -1.23 1.13 -10.46
N LEU A 114 -1.72 1.60 -11.63
CA LEU A 114 -2.64 2.73 -11.76
C LEU A 114 -4.07 2.22 -11.93
N MET A 115 -4.94 2.40 -10.93
CA MET A 115 -6.37 2.17 -11.11
C MET A 115 -7.08 3.48 -11.49
N LEU A 116 -7.44 3.61 -12.77
CA LEU A 116 -8.40 4.59 -13.26
C LEU A 116 -9.81 4.11 -12.88
N VAL A 117 -10.50 4.94 -12.09
CA VAL A 117 -11.93 4.91 -11.74
C VAL A 117 -12.73 3.78 -12.41
N ILE A 118 -13.02 2.70 -11.67
CA ILE A 118 -14.09 1.78 -12.08
C ILE A 118 -15.40 2.56 -11.97
N PHE A 119 -16.00 2.78 -13.14
CA PHE A 119 -17.33 3.35 -13.35
C PHE A 119 -18.32 2.94 -12.26
N ILE A 120 -18.86 3.96 -11.56
CA ILE A 120 -20.30 4.11 -11.30
C ILE A 120 -21.00 2.83 -10.76
N GLN A 121 -20.97 2.63 -9.44
CA GLN A 121 -22.08 1.99 -8.73
C GLN A 121 -23.24 3.00 -8.61
N GLN A 122 -23.86 3.34 -9.73
CA GLN A 122 -25.20 3.94 -9.76
C GLN A 122 -26.11 2.88 -10.38
N LYS A 123 -26.79 2.14 -9.51
CA LYS A 123 -28.16 1.71 -9.82
C LYS A 123 -29.07 2.92 -9.65
#